data_AF-A0A537XTZ8-F1
#
_entry.id   AF-A0A537XTZ8-F1
#
_cell.length_a   1.000
_cell.length_b   1.000
_cell.length_c   1.000
_cell.angle_alpha   90.00
_cell.angle_beta   90.00
_cell.angle_gamma   90.00
#
_symmetry.space_group_name_H-M   'P 1'
#
loop_
_entity.id
_entity.type
_entity.pdbx_description
1 polymer ?
#
loop_
_entity_poly.entity_id
_entity_poly.type
_entity_poly.pdbx_seq_one_letter_code
_entity_poly.pdbx_strand_id
1 'polypeptide(L)'
;MDTKAPSTSPQDTARRARVLTGYRPTGPLHIGHWFGNILNMRKLQDEHDAFFFIADWHMLTTDYDRTELLPERIRGLVLDWLAAGIDPAKATVYRQSDVPEVAELALLLGMITPLGWLERVPTYKERLRDLAERDIANYGLLGYPLLQTTDITIVKGELVPVGEDQVSHLEISREIVRRFNRLYGPVLVEPQPLLSESPLIPGSDGRKMSKSLDNFIGVSDEPDEITAKVRTFITDPKKIRLGDPGRPEICPIFTLQRLFSPPDHVAWIDANCRSGALGCVEDKLDLAGRIVEYYRPFRERRAELERTPEIVDEVLAEGAAKVRPVVEETMKAVRRAMNLA
;
A
#
# COMPACT_ATOMS: atom_id res chain seq x y z
N MET A 1 8.86 52.48 -35.39
CA MET A 1 8.30 51.85 -34.18
C MET A 1 8.00 50.42 -34.55
N ASP A 2 8.95 49.52 -34.33
CA ASP A 2 8.76 48.07 -34.51
C ASP A 2 9.37 47.38 -33.29
N THR A 3 8.55 47.22 -32.26
CA THR A 3 8.89 46.48 -31.04
C THR A 3 8.73 44.99 -31.32
N LYS A 4 9.85 44.31 -31.56
CA LYS A 4 9.94 42.85 -31.56
C LYS A 4 9.64 42.33 -30.16
N ALA A 5 8.56 41.56 -30.02
CA ALA A 5 8.26 40.82 -28.80
C ALA A 5 9.37 39.79 -28.53
N PRO A 6 9.79 39.60 -27.26
CA PRO A 6 10.78 38.59 -26.93
C PRO A 6 10.17 37.19 -27.05
N SER A 7 10.82 36.35 -27.83
CA SER A 7 10.53 34.93 -27.97
C SER A 7 10.71 34.21 -26.64
N THR A 8 9.63 33.70 -26.06
CA THR A 8 9.69 32.79 -24.91
C THR A 8 10.19 31.43 -25.37
N SER A 9 11.37 31.05 -24.90
CA SER A 9 11.96 29.73 -25.07
C SER A 9 11.09 28.63 -24.44
N PRO A 10 10.88 27.49 -25.09
CA PRO A 10 10.24 26.33 -24.48
C PRO A 10 11.30 25.41 -23.86
N GLN A 11 11.34 25.31 -22.53
CA GLN A 11 11.81 24.14 -21.76
C GLN A 11 11.89 24.52 -20.27
N ASP A 12 10.75 24.48 -19.59
CA ASP A 12 10.74 24.25 -18.15
C ASP A 12 10.10 22.87 -17.97
N THR A 13 10.92 21.83 -17.88
CA THR A 13 10.42 20.49 -17.53
C THR A 13 9.95 20.58 -16.08
N ALA A 14 8.65 20.78 -15.89
CA ALA A 14 8.04 20.85 -14.57
C ALA A 14 8.53 19.67 -13.72
N ARG A 15 9.20 19.97 -12.60
CA ARG A 15 9.67 19.00 -11.62
C ARG A 15 8.51 18.07 -11.24
N ARG A 16 8.72 16.75 -11.38
CA ARG A 16 7.74 15.75 -10.92
C ARG A 16 7.68 15.78 -9.39
N ALA A 17 6.48 15.87 -8.83
CA ALA A 17 6.27 15.80 -7.39
C ALA A 17 6.72 14.45 -6.85
N ARG A 18 7.33 14.43 -5.66
CA ARG A 18 7.72 13.18 -4.99
C ARG A 18 6.53 12.52 -4.34
N VAL A 19 6.33 11.24 -4.65
CA VAL A 19 5.28 10.43 -4.04
C VAL A 19 5.91 9.30 -3.22
N LEU A 20 5.44 9.10 -1.99
CA LEU A 20 5.86 7.98 -1.15
C LEU A 20 4.68 7.06 -0.86
N THR A 21 4.86 5.78 -1.08
CA THR A 21 3.97 4.72 -0.56
C THR A 21 4.77 3.47 -0.24
N GLY A 22 4.26 2.61 0.61
CA GLY A 22 5.00 1.43 1.05
C GLY A 22 4.14 0.42 1.76
N TYR A 23 4.71 -0.76 1.98
CA TYR A 23 4.03 -1.88 2.60
C TYR A 23 4.90 -2.45 3.71
N ARG A 24 4.26 -2.79 4.83
CA ARG A 24 4.87 -3.69 5.81
C ARG A 24 4.98 -5.09 5.19
N PRO A 25 6.14 -5.75 5.24
CA PRO A 25 6.31 -7.11 4.74
C PRO A 25 5.59 -8.10 5.67
N THR A 26 4.28 -8.31 5.46
CA THR A 26 3.40 -9.12 6.32
C THR A 26 2.90 -10.40 5.64
N GLY A 27 3.47 -10.76 4.49
CA GLY A 27 3.09 -11.94 3.69
C GLY A 27 2.66 -11.56 2.26
N PRO A 28 2.11 -12.51 1.49
CA PRO A 28 1.85 -12.36 0.05
C PRO A 28 0.83 -11.26 -0.25
N LEU A 29 0.87 -10.67 -1.45
CA LEU A 29 -0.18 -9.76 -1.87
C LEU A 29 -1.52 -10.50 -2.10
N HIS A 30 -2.63 -9.75 -1.99
CA HIS A 30 -3.99 -10.27 -2.22
C HIS A 30 -4.80 -9.29 -3.05
N ILE A 31 -5.98 -9.70 -3.53
CA ILE A 31 -6.84 -8.88 -4.40
C ILE A 31 -7.09 -7.49 -3.82
N GLY A 32 -7.32 -7.39 -2.50
CA GLY A 32 -7.46 -6.12 -1.80
C GLY A 32 -6.24 -5.17 -1.95
N HIS A 33 -5.00 -5.68 -1.96
CA HIS A 33 -3.83 -4.85 -2.23
C HIS A 33 -3.73 -4.46 -3.70
N TRP A 34 -4.09 -5.40 -4.59
CA TRP A 34 -3.98 -5.24 -6.04
C TRP A 34 -4.78 -4.04 -6.55
N PHE A 35 -6.10 -4.10 -6.35
CA PHE A 35 -7.01 -3.00 -6.68
C PHE A 35 -6.93 -1.85 -5.69
N GLY A 36 -6.42 -2.13 -4.49
CA GLY A 36 -6.29 -1.16 -3.42
C GLY A 36 -5.26 -0.07 -3.71
N ASN A 37 -4.06 -0.48 -4.13
CA ASN A 37 -2.94 0.45 -4.27
C ASN A 37 -1.90 -0.01 -5.30
N ILE A 38 -1.71 -1.30 -5.59
CA ILE A 38 -0.70 -1.75 -6.56
C ILE A 38 -0.95 -1.20 -7.98
N LEU A 39 -2.20 -1.23 -8.46
CA LEU A 39 -2.54 -0.61 -9.74
C LEU A 39 -2.28 0.90 -9.75
N ASN A 40 -2.48 1.58 -8.61
CA ASN A 40 -2.15 2.98 -8.46
C ASN A 40 -0.63 3.20 -8.46
N MET A 41 0.15 2.37 -7.76
CA MET A 41 1.62 2.42 -7.78
C MET A 41 2.18 2.32 -9.21
N ARG A 42 1.61 1.44 -10.06
CA ARG A 42 1.99 1.35 -11.48
C ARG A 42 1.81 2.67 -12.23
N LYS A 43 0.75 3.41 -11.93
CA LYS A 43 0.49 4.73 -12.51
C LYS A 43 1.45 5.78 -11.95
N LEU A 44 1.65 5.76 -10.63
CA LEU A 44 2.48 6.74 -9.92
C LEU A 44 3.94 6.72 -10.36
N GLN A 45 4.53 5.55 -10.62
CA GLN A 45 5.91 5.48 -11.13
C GLN A 45 6.09 6.13 -12.52
N ASP A 46 5.03 6.23 -13.33
CA ASP A 46 5.10 6.87 -14.64
C ASP A 46 4.87 8.39 -14.56
N GLU A 47 4.09 8.85 -13.58
CA GLU A 47 3.65 10.24 -13.44
C GLU A 47 4.50 11.07 -12.46
N HIS A 48 5.16 10.43 -11.48
CA HIS A 48 5.82 11.08 -10.36
C HIS A 48 7.27 10.63 -10.17
N ASP A 49 7.99 11.31 -9.27
CA ASP A 49 9.25 10.81 -8.69
C ASP A 49 8.88 9.86 -7.54
N ALA A 50 8.77 8.57 -7.86
CA ALA A 50 8.13 7.60 -6.98
C ALA A 50 9.11 6.89 -6.05
N PHE A 51 8.80 6.92 -4.76
CA PHE A 51 9.49 6.20 -3.70
C PHE A 51 8.56 5.11 -3.18
N PHE A 52 8.96 3.85 -3.39
CA PHE A 52 8.21 2.68 -2.93
C PHE A 52 9.06 1.92 -1.94
N PHE A 53 8.60 1.79 -0.69
CA PHE A 53 9.45 1.27 0.37
C PHE A 53 8.88 0.07 1.11
N ILE A 54 9.77 -0.85 1.45
CA ILE A 54 9.47 -2.00 2.29
C ILE A 54 9.67 -1.55 3.74
N ALA A 55 8.56 -1.41 4.46
CA ALA A 55 8.50 -0.86 5.81
C ALA A 55 8.78 -1.95 6.86
N ASP A 56 10.02 -2.43 6.91
CA ASP A 56 10.43 -3.55 7.74
C ASP A 56 10.55 -3.21 9.23
N TRP A 57 10.97 -2.00 9.62
CA TRP A 57 10.89 -1.58 11.04
C TRP A 57 9.45 -1.36 11.50
N HIS A 58 8.55 -0.90 10.64
CA HIS A 58 7.12 -0.85 10.96
C HIS A 58 6.52 -2.23 11.24
N MET A 59 7.06 -3.29 10.66
CA MET A 59 6.64 -4.67 10.97
C MET A 59 6.88 -5.00 12.46
N LEU A 60 8.01 -4.56 13.01
CA LEU A 60 8.40 -4.79 14.40
C LEU A 60 7.46 -4.14 15.41
N THR A 61 6.66 -3.14 15.02
CA THR A 61 5.69 -2.49 15.92
C THR A 61 4.59 -3.44 16.40
N THR A 62 4.29 -4.49 15.63
CA THR A 62 3.32 -5.52 16.01
C THR A 62 3.91 -6.91 16.14
N ASP A 63 5.03 -7.19 15.47
CA ASP A 63 5.60 -8.54 15.32
C ASP A 63 7.09 -8.60 15.70
N TYR A 64 7.50 -7.81 16.70
CA TYR A 64 8.86 -7.81 17.24
C TYR A 64 9.33 -9.18 17.75
N ASP A 65 8.40 -10.06 18.13
CA ASP A 65 8.64 -11.41 18.65
C ASP A 65 8.67 -12.49 17.56
N ARG A 66 8.48 -12.12 16.28
CA ARG A 66 8.35 -13.05 15.14
C ARG A 66 9.09 -12.53 13.91
N THR A 67 10.41 -12.40 14.04
CA THR A 67 11.26 -11.78 13.02
C THR A 67 11.87 -12.76 12.03
N GLU A 68 11.74 -14.07 12.28
CA GLU A 68 12.37 -15.14 11.51
C GLU A 68 11.88 -15.16 10.06
N LEU A 69 10.62 -14.79 9.83
CA LEU A 69 10.01 -14.73 8.51
C LEU A 69 10.27 -13.41 7.77
N LEU A 70 10.91 -12.42 8.41
CA LEU A 70 11.09 -11.10 7.81
C LEU A 70 11.91 -11.15 6.50
N PRO A 71 13.05 -11.87 6.40
CA PRO A 71 13.81 -11.96 5.15
C PRO A 71 12.97 -12.52 3.99
N GLU A 72 12.22 -13.61 4.26
CA GLU A 72 11.35 -14.23 3.26
C GLU A 72 10.22 -13.30 2.83
N ARG A 73 9.59 -12.59 3.78
CA ARG A 73 8.49 -11.65 3.48
C ARG A 73 8.95 -10.42 2.70
N ILE A 74 10.15 -9.91 2.98
CA ILE A 74 10.76 -8.83 2.19
C ILE A 74 10.98 -9.33 0.76
N ARG A 75 11.61 -10.50 0.62
CA ARG A 75 11.87 -11.12 -0.69
C ARG A 75 10.58 -11.31 -1.49
N GLY A 76 9.57 -11.91 -0.86
CA GLY A 76 8.26 -12.13 -1.46
C GLY A 76 7.59 -10.82 -1.92
N LEU A 77 7.65 -9.76 -1.10
CA LEU A 77 7.06 -8.47 -1.45
C LEU A 77 7.76 -7.81 -2.64
N VAL A 78 9.09 -7.86 -2.71
CA VAL A 78 9.84 -7.31 -3.85
C VAL A 78 9.50 -8.08 -5.13
N LEU A 79 9.49 -9.41 -5.07
CA LEU A 79 9.08 -10.26 -6.21
C LEU A 79 7.64 -9.95 -6.66
N ASP A 80 6.72 -9.80 -5.71
CA ASP A 80 5.34 -9.44 -5.99
C ASP A 80 5.24 -8.06 -6.66
N TRP A 81 6.00 -7.06 -6.22
CA TRP A 81 6.02 -5.74 -6.87
C TRP A 81 6.58 -5.80 -8.30
N LEU A 82 7.69 -6.49 -8.51
CA LEU A 82 8.29 -6.67 -9.83
C LEU A 82 7.35 -7.42 -10.79
N ALA A 83 6.74 -8.51 -10.31
CA ALA A 83 5.73 -9.26 -11.08
C ALA A 83 4.48 -8.42 -11.32
N ALA A 84 4.15 -7.54 -10.38
CA ALA A 84 3.13 -6.53 -10.53
C ALA A 84 3.62 -5.32 -11.35
N GLY A 85 4.71 -5.37 -12.12
CA GLY A 85 5.07 -4.31 -13.06
C GLY A 85 5.55 -3.01 -12.43
N ILE A 86 5.94 -3.05 -11.15
CA ILE A 86 6.75 -1.98 -10.57
C ILE A 86 8.17 -2.12 -11.16
N ASP A 87 8.66 -1.03 -11.72
CA ASP A 87 9.93 -0.97 -12.45
C ASP A 87 10.95 -0.17 -11.63
N PRO A 88 12.00 -0.82 -11.08
CA PRO A 88 13.06 -0.15 -10.32
C PRO A 88 13.82 0.92 -11.13
N ALA A 89 13.75 0.89 -12.47
CA ALA A 89 14.31 1.95 -13.30
C ALA A 89 13.46 3.24 -13.26
N LYS A 90 12.16 3.13 -12.97
CA LYS A 90 11.21 4.25 -12.91
C LYS A 90 10.91 4.73 -11.49
N ALA A 91 11.00 3.84 -10.51
CA ALA A 91 10.74 4.13 -9.11
C ALA A 91 11.92 3.72 -8.22
N THR A 92 12.13 4.47 -7.14
CA THR A 92 13.09 4.11 -6.10
C THR A 92 12.46 3.08 -5.17
N VAL A 93 12.83 1.81 -5.33
CA VAL A 93 12.36 0.68 -4.50
C VAL A 93 13.39 0.34 -3.43
N TYR A 94 13.12 0.61 -2.16
CA TYR A 94 14.12 0.44 -1.09
C TYR A 94 13.55 -0.17 0.19
N ARG A 95 14.41 -0.75 1.03
CA ARG A 95 14.03 -1.24 2.36
C ARG A 95 14.28 -0.16 3.40
N GLN A 96 13.33 0.03 4.32
CA GLN A 96 13.38 1.07 5.36
C GLN A 96 14.67 0.97 6.19
N SER A 97 15.05 -0.23 6.62
CA SER A 97 16.27 -0.46 7.41
C SER A 97 17.60 -0.18 6.68
N ASP A 98 17.61 -0.01 5.36
CA ASP A 98 18.81 0.41 4.61
C ASP A 98 19.10 1.92 4.77
N VAL A 99 18.16 2.64 5.39
CA VAL A 99 18.21 4.08 5.65
C VAL A 99 18.26 4.33 7.17
N PRO A 100 19.42 4.13 7.83
CA PRO A 100 19.55 4.27 9.28
C PRO A 100 19.20 5.68 9.79
N GLU A 101 19.29 6.69 8.94
CA GLU A 101 18.89 8.06 9.22
C GLU A 101 17.40 8.20 9.57
N VAL A 102 16.57 7.24 9.17
CA VAL A 102 15.17 7.15 9.64
C VAL A 102 15.13 7.03 11.17
N ALA A 103 16.04 6.29 11.80
CA ALA A 103 16.07 6.18 13.26
C ALA A 103 16.51 7.49 13.92
N GLU A 104 17.48 8.19 13.34
CA GLU A 104 17.92 9.50 13.83
C GLU A 104 16.82 10.55 13.70
N LEU A 105 16.18 10.67 12.54
CA LEU A 105 15.11 11.64 12.34
C LEU A 105 13.89 11.31 13.22
N ALA A 106 13.56 10.03 13.40
CA ALA A 106 12.50 9.62 14.33
C ALA A 106 12.82 10.03 15.77
N LEU A 107 14.07 9.89 16.23
CA LEU A 107 14.49 10.39 17.54
C LEU A 107 14.28 11.90 17.66
N LEU A 108 14.75 12.67 16.67
CA LEU A 108 14.67 14.13 16.68
C LEU A 108 13.22 14.62 16.64
N LEU A 109 12.37 14.05 15.78
CA LEU A 109 10.94 14.36 15.73
C LEU A 109 10.22 13.92 17.01
N GLY A 110 10.67 12.83 17.64
CA GLY A 110 10.18 12.34 18.93
C GLY A 110 10.30 13.38 20.04
N MET A 111 11.41 14.13 20.09
CA MET A 111 11.66 15.16 21.10
C MET A 111 10.69 16.34 21.04
N ILE A 112 10.04 16.57 19.90
CA ILE A 112 9.10 17.68 19.72
C ILE A 112 7.64 17.24 19.63
N THR A 113 7.35 15.94 19.64
CA THR A 113 5.99 15.42 19.45
C THR A 113 5.31 15.11 20.78
N PRO A 114 4.20 15.80 21.13
CA PRO A 114 3.47 15.49 22.35
C PRO A 114 2.84 14.09 22.33
N LEU A 115 2.98 13.33 23.42
CA LEU A 115 2.41 11.98 23.54
C LEU A 115 0.90 11.94 23.27
N GLY A 116 0.16 12.93 23.78
CA GLY A 116 -1.29 13.00 23.58
C GLY A 116 -1.73 13.14 22.12
N TRP A 117 -0.84 13.47 21.19
CA TRP A 117 -1.15 13.43 19.75
C TRP A 117 -1.19 11.99 19.25
N LEU A 118 -0.24 11.16 19.68
CA LEU A 118 -0.12 9.75 19.29
C LEU A 118 -1.24 8.91 19.93
N GLU A 119 -1.56 9.13 21.21
CA GLU A 119 -2.61 8.41 21.93
C GLU A 119 -4.02 8.61 21.36
N ARG A 120 -4.23 9.70 20.60
CA ARG A 120 -5.52 10.06 19.99
C ARG A 120 -5.73 9.48 18.60
N VAL A 121 -4.72 8.84 18.01
CA VAL A 121 -4.86 8.15 16.72
C VAL A 121 -5.89 7.03 16.85
N PRO A 122 -6.98 7.03 16.07
CA PRO A 122 -8.03 6.01 16.17
C PRO A 122 -7.51 4.58 16.01
N THR A 123 -6.64 4.37 15.01
CA THR A 123 -6.09 3.05 14.71
C THR A 123 -5.21 2.49 15.82
N TYR A 124 -4.59 3.33 16.66
CA TYR A 124 -3.83 2.85 17.81
C TYR A 124 -4.74 2.09 18.78
N LYS A 125 -5.88 2.69 19.13
CA LYS A 125 -6.87 2.08 20.03
C LYS A 125 -7.56 0.86 19.41
N GLU A 126 -7.79 0.87 18.10
CA GLU A 126 -8.29 -0.30 17.37
C GLU A 126 -7.30 -1.45 17.41
N ARG A 127 -6.02 -1.21 17.12
CA ARG A 127 -4.98 -2.25 17.16
C ARG A 127 -4.81 -2.86 18.55
N LEU A 128 -4.86 -2.05 19.61
CA LEU A 128 -4.82 -2.56 20.99
C LEU A 128 -6.03 -3.46 21.31
N ARG A 129 -7.21 -3.18 20.73
CA ARG A 129 -8.40 -4.02 20.90
C ARG A 129 -8.32 -5.30 20.08
N ASP A 130 -7.96 -5.19 18.80
CA ASP A 130 -7.92 -6.31 17.87
C ASP A 130 -6.81 -7.32 18.19
N LEU A 131 -5.75 -6.86 18.86
CA LEU A 131 -4.59 -7.66 19.24
C LEU A 131 -4.41 -7.69 20.76
N ALA A 132 -5.51 -7.68 21.51
CA ALA A 132 -5.49 -7.64 22.98
C ALA A 132 -4.76 -8.83 23.62
N GLU A 133 -4.66 -9.96 22.91
CA GLU A 133 -3.91 -11.14 23.36
C GLU A 133 -2.40 -11.02 23.15
N ARG A 134 -1.92 -9.97 22.46
CA ARG A 134 -0.50 -9.69 22.24
C ARG A 134 -0.04 -8.53 23.10
N ASP A 135 1.19 -8.61 23.59
CA ASP A 135 1.81 -7.53 24.37
C ASP A 135 2.37 -6.41 23.47
N ILE A 136 1.46 -5.73 22.75
CA ILE A 136 1.81 -4.67 21.80
C ILE A 136 1.55 -3.25 22.33
N ALA A 137 1.17 -3.13 23.59
CA ALA A 137 1.01 -1.84 24.28
C ALA A 137 2.37 -1.23 24.64
N ASN A 138 3.25 -1.10 23.64
CA ASN A 138 4.63 -0.69 23.80
C ASN A 138 4.93 0.61 23.04
N TYR A 139 6.11 1.18 23.30
CA TYR A 139 6.56 2.43 22.66
C TYR A 139 6.59 2.33 21.14
N GLY A 140 6.97 1.16 20.59
CA GLY A 140 7.05 0.96 19.14
C GLY A 140 5.69 1.13 18.46
N LEU A 141 4.63 0.52 19.02
CA LEU A 141 3.27 0.71 18.50
C LEU A 141 2.77 2.14 18.74
N LEU A 142 2.99 2.74 19.91
CA LEU A 142 2.56 4.11 20.15
C LEU A 142 3.26 5.10 19.19
N GLY A 143 4.54 4.88 18.91
CA GLY A 143 5.40 5.73 18.08
C GLY A 143 5.28 5.51 16.58
N TYR A 144 4.55 4.49 16.10
CA TYR A 144 4.52 4.17 14.67
C TYR A 144 4.06 5.34 13.77
N PRO A 145 3.08 6.20 14.13
CA PRO A 145 2.69 7.33 13.28
C PRO A 145 3.81 8.37 13.13
N LEU A 146 4.68 8.49 14.15
CA LEU A 146 5.86 9.34 14.10
C LEU A 146 6.96 8.73 13.23
N LEU A 147 7.15 7.41 13.30
CA LEU A 147 8.04 6.69 12.39
C LEU A 147 7.57 6.86 10.93
N GLN A 148 6.27 6.75 10.66
CA GLN A 148 5.69 6.99 9.34
C GLN A 148 5.92 8.43 8.86
N THR A 149 5.78 9.41 9.75
CA THR A 149 6.10 10.82 9.46
C THR A 149 7.57 10.97 9.06
N THR A 150 8.44 10.22 9.71
CA THR A 150 9.87 10.21 9.39
C THR A 150 10.12 9.65 7.99
N ASP A 151 9.51 8.52 7.64
CA ASP A 151 9.63 7.94 6.30
C ASP A 151 9.17 8.91 5.20
N ILE A 152 8.05 9.62 5.42
CA ILE A 152 7.53 10.63 4.48
C ILE A 152 8.51 11.79 4.32
N THR A 153 8.98 12.34 5.43
CA THR A 153 9.73 13.60 5.41
C THR A 153 11.19 13.42 5.01
N ILE A 154 11.79 12.26 5.29
CA ILE A 154 13.22 12.02 5.00
C ILE A 154 13.51 12.03 3.49
N VAL A 155 12.56 11.59 2.67
CA VAL A 155 12.64 11.64 1.19
C VAL A 155 12.05 12.93 0.61
N LYS A 156 11.59 13.85 1.46
CA LYS A 156 10.82 15.06 1.09
C LYS A 156 9.56 14.70 0.28
N GLY A 157 8.79 13.71 0.75
CA GLY A 157 7.55 13.28 0.12
C GLY A 157 6.52 14.40 0.08
N GLU A 158 6.10 14.78 -1.13
CA GLU A 158 5.12 15.85 -1.37
C GLU A 158 3.70 15.28 -1.41
N LEU A 159 3.55 14.07 -1.96
CA LEU A 159 2.27 13.37 -2.12
C LEU A 159 2.33 12.01 -1.43
N VAL A 160 1.27 11.67 -0.69
CA VAL A 160 1.13 10.36 -0.04
C VAL A 160 -0.23 9.76 -0.44
N PRO A 161 -0.26 8.63 -1.16
CA PRO A 161 -1.50 7.91 -1.43
C PRO A 161 -2.11 7.43 -0.12
N VAL A 162 -3.32 7.90 0.19
CA VAL A 162 -4.02 7.53 1.42
C VAL A 162 -5.45 7.11 1.12
N GLY A 163 -5.86 6.00 1.73
CA GLY A 163 -7.27 5.66 1.89
C GLY A 163 -7.90 6.46 3.03
N GLU A 164 -9.22 6.42 3.14
CA GLU A 164 -9.97 7.09 4.22
C GLU A 164 -9.47 6.70 5.62
N ASP A 165 -9.02 5.45 5.79
CA ASP A 165 -8.50 4.90 7.05
C ASP A 165 -7.09 5.41 7.44
N GLN A 166 -6.37 6.07 6.53
CA GLN A 166 -5.01 6.58 6.75
C GLN A 166 -4.92 8.10 6.84
N VAL A 167 -6.04 8.82 6.68
CA VAL A 167 -6.08 10.29 6.74
C VAL A 167 -5.59 10.80 8.10
N SER A 168 -5.95 10.12 9.19
CA SER A 168 -5.53 10.52 10.54
C SER A 168 -4.02 10.46 10.76
N HIS A 169 -3.32 9.51 10.13
CA HIS A 169 -1.85 9.41 10.19
C HIS A 169 -1.19 10.54 9.44
N LEU A 170 -1.69 10.83 8.23
CA LEU A 170 -1.15 11.90 7.40
C LEU A 170 -1.33 13.27 8.07
N GLU A 171 -2.47 13.52 8.73
CA GLU A 171 -2.68 14.76 9.48
C GLU A 171 -1.70 14.92 10.65
N ILE A 172 -1.34 13.83 11.34
CA ILE A 172 -0.27 13.87 12.34
C ILE A 172 1.07 14.21 11.70
N SER A 173 1.40 13.60 10.55
CA SER A 173 2.62 13.92 9.83
C SER A 173 2.70 15.41 9.48
N ARG A 174 1.61 15.97 8.97
CA ARG A 174 1.51 17.40 8.65
C ARG A 174 1.69 18.28 9.89
N GLU A 175 1.08 17.94 11.02
CA GLU A 175 1.21 18.73 12.24
C GLU A 175 2.62 18.67 12.85
N ILE A 176 3.27 17.50 12.83
CA ILE A 176 4.66 17.35 13.25
C ILE A 176 5.59 18.17 12.34
N VAL A 177 5.40 18.12 11.02
CA VAL A 177 6.16 18.94 10.06
C VAL A 177 5.98 20.43 10.31
N ARG A 178 4.74 20.90 10.45
CA ARG A 178 4.46 22.32 10.77
C ARG A 178 5.09 22.73 12.08
N ARG A 179 5.11 21.85 13.08
CA ARG A 179 5.74 22.12 14.37
C ARG A 179 7.27 22.21 14.24
N PHE A 180 7.91 21.25 13.57
CA PHE A 180 9.34 21.30 13.28
C PHE A 180 9.71 22.60 12.57
N ASN A 181 8.98 22.95 11.50
CA ASN A 181 9.27 24.13 10.70
C ASN A 181 9.06 25.45 11.46
N ARG A 182 8.10 25.50 12.40
CA ARG A 182 7.90 26.64 13.30
C ARG A 182 9.05 26.81 14.30
N LEU A 183 9.64 25.71 14.77
CA LEU A 183 10.71 25.72 15.77
C LEU A 183 12.09 26.00 15.15
N TYR A 184 12.37 25.40 14.00
CA TYR A 184 13.74 25.34 13.44
C TYR A 184 13.87 25.99 12.05
N GLY A 185 12.76 26.41 11.43
CA GLY A 185 12.73 26.98 10.08
C GLY A 185 12.21 26.00 9.01
N PRO A 186 11.87 26.49 7.80
CA PRO A 186 11.15 25.72 6.77
C PRO A 186 12.05 24.69 6.07
N VAL A 187 12.31 23.55 6.72
CA VAL A 187 13.20 22.49 6.23
C VAL A 187 12.43 21.29 5.69
N LEU A 188 11.40 20.85 6.42
CA LEU A 188 10.62 19.68 6.08
C LEU A 188 9.46 20.06 5.15
N VAL A 189 9.16 19.18 4.20
CA VAL A 189 8.03 19.35 3.27
C VAL A 189 6.75 18.85 3.95
N GLU A 190 5.69 19.66 3.94
CA GLU A 190 4.38 19.25 4.45
C GLU A 190 3.67 18.36 3.40
N PRO A 191 3.44 17.06 3.69
CA PRO A 191 2.89 16.13 2.71
C PRO A 191 1.41 16.38 2.47
N GLN A 192 0.98 16.24 1.22
CA GLN A 192 -0.42 16.35 0.79
C GLN A 192 -1.03 14.96 0.52
N PRO A 193 -2.32 14.76 0.85
CA PRO A 193 -3.00 13.52 0.51
C PRO A 193 -3.16 13.41 -1.00
N LEU A 194 -2.81 12.25 -1.55
CA LEU A 194 -3.26 11.84 -2.86
C LEU A 194 -4.41 10.86 -2.67
N LEU A 195 -5.64 11.38 -2.74
CA LEU A 195 -6.83 10.56 -2.54
C LEU A 195 -6.99 9.60 -3.73
N SER A 196 -7.00 8.31 -3.44
CA SER A 196 -7.37 7.29 -4.41
C SER A 196 -8.79 6.82 -4.11
N GLU A 197 -9.66 6.77 -5.13
CA GLU A 197 -10.93 6.06 -5.08
C GLU A 197 -10.65 4.55 -5.05
N SER A 198 -10.23 4.06 -3.90
CA SER A 198 -9.87 2.67 -3.71
C SER A 198 -11.10 1.92 -3.19
N PRO A 199 -11.71 1.04 -4.00
CA PRO A 199 -12.92 0.35 -3.57
C PRO A 199 -12.63 -0.58 -2.40
N LEU A 200 -13.56 -0.64 -1.44
CA LEU A 200 -13.54 -1.67 -0.41
C LEU A 200 -13.70 -3.04 -1.07
N ILE A 201 -12.64 -3.84 -1.08
CA ILE A 201 -12.69 -5.21 -1.62
C ILE A 201 -13.17 -6.16 -0.53
N PRO A 202 -14.31 -6.87 -0.71
CA PRO A 202 -14.80 -7.81 0.27
C PRO A 202 -14.00 -9.11 0.26
N GLY A 203 -13.81 -9.68 1.44
CA GLY A 203 -13.30 -11.03 1.63
C GLY A 203 -14.41 -12.09 1.58
N SER A 204 -14.05 -13.33 1.87
CA SER A 204 -14.96 -14.49 1.84
C SER A 204 -16.17 -14.37 2.79
N ASP A 205 -16.08 -13.55 3.81
CA ASP A 205 -17.12 -13.29 4.81
C ASP A 205 -17.86 -11.95 4.61
N GLY A 206 -17.59 -11.26 3.50
CA GLY A 206 -18.16 -9.94 3.18
C GLY A 206 -17.56 -8.75 3.93
N ARG A 207 -16.66 -8.97 4.91
CA ARG A 207 -15.87 -7.89 5.53
C ARG A 207 -14.74 -7.45 4.59
N LYS A 208 -14.00 -6.39 4.93
CA LYS A 208 -12.80 -5.98 4.18
C LYS A 208 -11.84 -7.17 4.06
N MET A 209 -11.34 -7.43 2.85
CA MET A 209 -10.36 -8.47 2.61
C MET A 209 -9.08 -8.18 3.42
N SER A 210 -8.67 -9.14 4.25
CA SER A 210 -7.50 -9.05 5.12
C SER A 210 -6.90 -10.42 5.41
N LYS A 211 -5.57 -10.49 5.46
CA LYS A 211 -4.83 -11.67 5.93
C LYS A 211 -5.18 -12.05 7.36
N SER A 212 -5.36 -11.05 8.23
CA SER A 212 -5.63 -11.28 9.65
C SER A 212 -7.00 -11.90 9.92
N LEU A 213 -7.93 -11.78 8.97
CA LEU A 213 -9.26 -12.38 9.04
C LEU A 213 -9.34 -13.72 8.30
N ASP A 214 -8.24 -14.16 7.68
CA ASP A 214 -8.16 -15.34 6.82
C ASP A 214 -9.30 -15.40 5.77
N ASN A 215 -9.66 -14.23 5.24
CA ASN A 215 -10.79 -14.07 4.32
C ASN A 215 -10.35 -13.61 2.91
N PHE A 216 -9.10 -13.85 2.53
CA PHE A 216 -8.45 -13.28 1.34
C PHE A 216 -8.19 -14.29 0.23
N ILE A 217 -7.99 -13.78 -0.98
CA ILE A 217 -7.45 -14.52 -2.12
C ILE A 217 -6.12 -13.85 -2.51
N GLY A 218 -5.03 -14.61 -2.44
CA GLY A 218 -3.70 -14.17 -2.82
C GLY A 218 -3.58 -14.00 -4.33
N VAL A 219 -2.78 -13.03 -4.77
CA VAL A 219 -2.52 -12.82 -6.21
C VAL A 219 -1.62 -13.89 -6.81
N SER A 220 -0.83 -14.54 -5.96
CA SER A 220 0.06 -15.66 -6.29
C SER A 220 -0.53 -17.03 -5.99
N ASP A 221 -1.78 -17.11 -5.50
CA ASP A 221 -2.43 -18.39 -5.19
C ASP A 221 -2.53 -19.26 -6.46
N GLU A 222 -2.35 -20.57 -6.29
CA GLU A 222 -2.51 -21.54 -7.37
C GLU A 222 -3.98 -21.65 -7.83
N PRO A 223 -4.27 -22.03 -9.09
CA PRO A 223 -5.64 -22.08 -9.61
C PRO A 223 -6.63 -22.88 -8.75
N ASP A 224 -6.19 -24.01 -8.21
CA ASP A 224 -7.02 -24.87 -7.35
C ASP A 224 -7.30 -24.20 -6.00
N GLU A 225 -6.33 -23.46 -5.46
CA GLU A 225 -6.47 -22.71 -4.21
C GLU A 225 -7.43 -21.52 -4.39
N ILE A 226 -7.30 -20.78 -5.48
CA ILE A 226 -8.26 -19.70 -5.84
C ILE A 226 -9.67 -20.28 -5.91
N THR A 227 -9.84 -21.39 -6.62
CA THR A 227 -11.14 -22.04 -6.77
C THR A 227 -11.71 -22.50 -5.42
N ALA A 228 -10.88 -23.11 -4.56
CA ALA A 228 -11.28 -23.53 -3.23
C ALA A 228 -11.69 -22.34 -2.36
N LYS A 229 -10.91 -21.25 -2.36
CA LYS A 229 -11.22 -20.02 -1.62
C LYS A 229 -12.49 -19.35 -2.12
N VAL A 230 -12.67 -19.16 -3.44
CA VAL A 230 -13.90 -18.55 -4.00
C VAL A 230 -15.15 -19.36 -3.63
N ARG A 231 -15.05 -20.68 -3.52
CA ARG A 231 -16.17 -21.53 -3.09
C ARG A 231 -16.67 -21.20 -1.68
N THR A 232 -15.80 -20.76 -0.76
CA THR A 232 -16.17 -20.47 0.63
C THR A 232 -16.87 -19.12 0.82
N PHE A 233 -16.84 -18.25 -0.19
CA PHE A 233 -17.42 -16.91 -0.09
C PHE A 233 -18.90 -16.96 0.26
N ILE A 234 -19.34 -16.09 1.16
CA ILE A 234 -20.76 -15.86 1.37
C ILE A 234 -21.37 -15.24 0.11
N THR A 235 -22.66 -15.49 -0.09
CA THR A 235 -23.48 -14.86 -1.14
C THR A 235 -24.71 -14.24 -0.51
N ASP A 236 -25.75 -13.92 -1.29
CA ASP A 236 -27.02 -13.46 -0.72
C ASP A 236 -27.63 -14.57 0.18
N PRO A 237 -27.81 -14.34 1.50
CA PRO A 237 -28.38 -15.34 2.40
C PRO A 237 -29.85 -15.67 2.10
N LYS A 238 -30.55 -14.84 1.31
CA LYS A 238 -31.94 -15.11 0.89
C LYS A 238 -32.05 -15.93 -0.39
N LYS A 239 -30.97 -16.07 -1.16
CA LYS A 239 -30.93 -16.93 -2.35
C LYS A 239 -30.46 -18.32 -1.94
N ILE A 240 -31.38 -19.17 -1.50
CA ILE A 240 -31.06 -20.48 -0.92
C ILE A 240 -30.87 -21.53 -2.02
N ARG A 241 -31.62 -21.44 -3.12
CA ARG A 241 -31.60 -22.41 -4.22
C ARG A 241 -31.59 -21.74 -5.60
N LEU A 242 -31.31 -22.55 -6.63
CA LEU A 242 -31.52 -22.14 -8.02
C LEU A 242 -33.00 -21.82 -8.24
N GLY A 243 -33.31 -20.75 -8.96
CA GLY A 243 -34.66 -20.21 -9.12
C GLY A 243 -35.04 -19.13 -8.12
N ASP A 244 -34.41 -19.06 -6.93
CA ASP A 244 -34.65 -17.97 -5.99
C ASP A 244 -34.03 -16.65 -6.52
N PRO A 245 -34.75 -15.52 -6.50
CA PRO A 245 -34.19 -14.24 -6.89
C PRO A 245 -33.10 -13.79 -5.90
N GLY A 246 -31.98 -13.32 -6.43
CA GLY A 246 -30.85 -12.79 -5.64
C GLY A 246 -30.76 -11.26 -5.65
N ARG A 247 -29.95 -10.73 -4.74
CA ARG A 247 -29.59 -9.30 -4.64
C ARG A 247 -28.09 -9.11 -4.89
N PRO A 248 -27.68 -8.82 -6.13
CA PRO A 248 -26.28 -8.62 -6.50
C PRO A 248 -25.57 -7.57 -5.64
N GLU A 249 -26.27 -6.49 -5.27
CA GLU A 249 -25.73 -5.35 -4.53
C GLU A 249 -25.17 -5.68 -3.13
N ILE A 250 -25.58 -6.79 -2.52
CA ILE A 250 -25.07 -7.24 -1.21
C ILE A 250 -24.15 -8.46 -1.31
N CYS A 251 -23.89 -8.95 -2.53
CA CYS A 251 -23.17 -10.20 -2.75
C CYS A 251 -21.67 -9.93 -2.99
N PRO A 252 -20.75 -10.43 -2.12
CA PRO A 252 -19.32 -10.29 -2.33
C PRO A 252 -18.82 -10.84 -3.67
N ILE A 253 -19.41 -11.94 -4.15
CA ILE A 253 -19.08 -12.53 -5.46
C ILE A 253 -19.38 -11.53 -6.58
N PHE A 254 -20.54 -10.87 -6.56
CA PHE A 254 -20.89 -9.89 -7.57
C PHE A 254 -19.97 -8.66 -7.53
N THR A 255 -19.57 -8.21 -6.33
CA THR A 255 -18.57 -7.14 -6.17
C THR A 255 -17.24 -7.52 -6.81
N LEU A 256 -16.76 -8.76 -6.62
CA LEU A 256 -15.54 -9.23 -7.26
C LEU A 256 -15.71 -9.41 -8.77
N GLN A 257 -16.87 -9.89 -9.25
CA GLN A 257 -17.16 -9.98 -10.68
C GLN A 257 -17.00 -8.63 -11.38
N ARG A 258 -17.42 -7.52 -10.75
CA ARG A 258 -17.21 -6.17 -11.32
C ARG A 258 -15.73 -5.79 -11.55
N LEU A 259 -14.79 -6.47 -10.88
CA LEU A 259 -13.35 -6.23 -11.01
C LEU A 259 -12.69 -7.11 -12.07
N PHE A 260 -13.20 -8.33 -12.27
CA PHE A 260 -12.58 -9.36 -13.11
C PHE A 260 -13.35 -9.68 -14.39
N SER A 261 -14.56 -9.14 -14.53
CA SER A 261 -15.43 -9.38 -15.68
C SER A 261 -15.64 -8.14 -16.55
N PRO A 262 -15.80 -8.33 -17.87
CA PRO A 262 -16.18 -7.24 -18.76
C PRO A 262 -17.60 -6.75 -18.44
N PRO A 263 -17.95 -5.48 -18.76
CA PRO A 263 -19.20 -4.87 -18.35
C PRO A 263 -20.48 -5.59 -18.81
N ASP A 264 -20.44 -6.22 -19.99
CA ASP A 264 -21.53 -7.01 -20.55
C ASP A 264 -21.79 -8.30 -19.76
N HIS A 265 -20.73 -8.99 -19.33
CA HIS A 265 -20.84 -10.17 -18.48
C HIS A 265 -21.36 -9.81 -17.08
N VAL A 266 -20.91 -8.69 -16.52
CA VAL A 266 -21.43 -8.16 -15.25
C VAL A 266 -22.93 -7.87 -15.35
N ALA A 267 -23.38 -7.25 -16.45
CA ALA A 267 -24.80 -6.98 -16.68
C ALA A 267 -25.61 -8.28 -16.84
N TRP A 268 -25.03 -9.30 -17.49
CA TRP A 268 -25.64 -10.63 -17.58
C TRP A 268 -25.76 -11.29 -16.20
N ILE A 269 -24.73 -11.24 -15.35
CA ILE A 269 -24.79 -11.76 -13.98
C ILE A 269 -25.87 -11.04 -13.17
N ASP A 270 -25.93 -9.70 -13.24
CA ASP A 270 -26.95 -8.92 -12.51
C ASP A 270 -28.37 -9.37 -12.89
N ALA A 271 -28.67 -9.44 -14.19
CA ALA A 271 -29.97 -9.84 -14.68
C ALA A 271 -30.35 -11.28 -14.28
N ASN A 272 -29.42 -12.24 -14.44
CA ASN A 272 -29.71 -13.65 -14.17
C ASN A 272 -29.67 -14.00 -12.68
N CYS A 273 -28.91 -13.27 -11.87
CA CYS A 273 -28.97 -13.39 -10.41
C CYS A 273 -30.31 -12.87 -9.88
N ARG A 274 -30.75 -11.69 -10.35
CA ARG A 274 -32.05 -11.10 -9.96
C ARG A 274 -33.24 -11.95 -10.38
N SER A 275 -33.21 -12.56 -11.56
CA SER A 275 -34.28 -13.46 -12.02
C SER A 275 -34.25 -14.83 -11.34
N GLY A 276 -33.15 -15.18 -10.68
CA GLY A 276 -32.91 -16.49 -10.08
C GLY A 276 -32.41 -17.55 -11.05
N ALA A 277 -32.26 -17.22 -12.34
CA ALA A 277 -31.80 -18.12 -13.39
C ALA A 277 -30.34 -18.57 -13.22
N LEU A 278 -29.48 -17.74 -12.60
CA LEU A 278 -28.09 -18.09 -12.30
C LEU A 278 -27.96 -18.68 -10.88
N GLY A 279 -27.23 -19.79 -10.76
CA GLY A 279 -26.89 -20.40 -9.48
C GLY A 279 -25.65 -19.78 -8.84
N CYS A 280 -25.63 -19.62 -7.51
CA CYS A 280 -24.48 -19.06 -6.80
C CYS A 280 -23.18 -19.89 -6.96
N VAL A 281 -23.30 -21.21 -7.11
CA VAL A 281 -22.14 -22.09 -7.33
C VAL A 281 -21.56 -21.88 -8.73
N GLU A 282 -22.41 -21.70 -9.73
CA GLU A 282 -22.01 -21.43 -11.11
C GLU A 282 -21.29 -20.09 -11.21
N ASP A 283 -21.86 -19.01 -10.63
CA ASP A 283 -21.24 -17.68 -10.60
C ASP A 283 -19.87 -17.70 -9.88
N LYS A 284 -19.75 -18.46 -8.79
CA LYS A 284 -18.46 -18.68 -8.10
C LYS A 284 -17.41 -19.36 -8.97
N LEU A 285 -17.79 -20.39 -9.73
CA LEU A 285 -16.86 -21.10 -10.61
C LEU A 285 -16.43 -20.22 -11.78
N ASP A 286 -17.35 -19.44 -12.36
CA ASP A 286 -17.04 -18.44 -13.37
C ASP A 286 -16.05 -17.40 -12.83
N LEU A 287 -16.32 -16.81 -11.66
CA LEU A 287 -15.42 -15.86 -11.00
C LEU A 287 -14.03 -16.47 -10.76
N ALA A 288 -13.96 -17.70 -10.25
CA ALA A 288 -12.69 -18.37 -9.99
C ALA A 288 -11.84 -18.49 -11.26
N GLY A 289 -12.44 -18.93 -12.38
CA GLY A 289 -11.76 -19.00 -13.67
C GLY A 289 -11.25 -17.64 -14.13
N ARG A 290 -12.02 -16.57 -13.94
CA ARG A 290 -11.63 -15.20 -14.31
C ARG A 290 -10.50 -14.65 -13.47
N ILE A 291 -10.50 -14.90 -12.15
CA ILE A 291 -9.39 -14.53 -11.26
C ILE A 291 -8.11 -15.26 -11.68
N VAL A 292 -8.24 -16.56 -12.01
CA VAL A 292 -7.11 -17.36 -12.51
C VAL A 292 -6.55 -16.75 -13.79
N GLU A 293 -7.37 -16.49 -14.80
CA GLU A 293 -6.88 -15.90 -16.06
C GLU A 293 -6.30 -14.51 -15.86
N TYR A 294 -6.92 -13.67 -15.04
CA TYR A 294 -6.45 -12.31 -14.76
C TYR A 294 -5.05 -12.29 -14.16
N TYR A 295 -4.77 -13.16 -13.18
CA TYR A 295 -3.46 -13.23 -12.53
C TYR A 295 -2.47 -14.19 -13.20
N ARG A 296 -2.83 -14.85 -14.32
CA ARG A 296 -1.92 -15.73 -15.06
C ARG A 296 -0.61 -15.01 -15.46
N PRO A 297 -0.64 -13.82 -16.10
CA PRO A 297 0.60 -13.13 -16.48
C PRO A 297 1.44 -12.73 -15.26
N PHE A 298 0.78 -12.37 -14.16
CA PHE A 298 1.46 -12.06 -12.89
C PHE A 298 2.20 -13.29 -12.35
N ARG A 299 1.53 -14.46 -12.27
CA ARG A 299 2.14 -15.69 -11.76
C ARG A 299 3.29 -16.17 -12.63
N GLU A 300 3.12 -16.13 -13.95
CA GLU A 300 4.18 -16.48 -14.90
C GLU A 300 5.41 -15.59 -14.70
N ARG A 301 5.21 -14.26 -14.64
CA ARG A 301 6.30 -13.31 -14.40
C ARG A 301 6.96 -13.51 -13.04
N ARG A 302 6.17 -13.76 -12.00
CA ARG A 302 6.69 -14.02 -10.64
C ARG A 302 7.56 -15.27 -10.60
N ALA A 303 7.11 -16.36 -11.25
CA ALA A 303 7.87 -17.61 -11.34
C ALA A 303 9.18 -17.46 -12.14
N GLU A 304 9.21 -16.61 -13.17
CA GLU A 304 10.46 -16.25 -13.85
C GLU A 304 11.44 -15.53 -12.92
N LEU A 305 10.95 -14.53 -12.17
CA LEU A 305 11.77 -13.74 -11.26
C LEU A 305 12.33 -14.59 -10.11
N GLU A 306 11.57 -15.56 -9.61
CA GLU A 306 12.02 -16.50 -8.58
C GLU A 306 13.22 -17.35 -9.01
N ARG A 307 13.39 -17.58 -10.32
CA ARG A 307 14.56 -18.30 -10.87
C ARG A 307 15.83 -17.45 -10.93
N THR A 308 15.74 -16.18 -10.56
CA THR A 308 16.89 -15.25 -10.46
C THR A 308 17.10 -14.90 -9.00
N PRO A 309 17.87 -15.68 -8.22
CA PRO A 309 18.02 -15.49 -6.78
C PRO A 309 18.42 -14.06 -6.37
N GLU A 310 19.28 -13.42 -7.16
CA GLU A 310 19.97 -12.17 -6.88
C GLU A 310 19.11 -10.92 -7.14
N ILE A 311 18.03 -11.06 -7.92
CA ILE A 311 17.24 -9.90 -8.40
C ILE A 311 16.73 -9.02 -7.26
N VAL A 312 16.36 -9.63 -6.13
CA VAL A 312 15.85 -8.89 -4.98
C VAL A 312 16.96 -8.08 -4.32
N ASP A 313 18.14 -8.66 -4.15
CA ASP A 313 19.26 -7.98 -3.50
C ASP A 313 19.79 -6.85 -4.39
N GLU A 314 19.83 -7.06 -5.71
CA GLU A 314 20.17 -6.03 -6.69
C GLU A 314 19.21 -4.84 -6.64
N VAL A 315 17.90 -5.10 -6.66
CA VAL A 315 16.87 -4.04 -6.62
C VAL A 315 16.96 -3.24 -5.32
N LEU A 316 17.11 -3.90 -4.17
CA LEU A 316 17.23 -3.23 -2.88
C LEU A 316 18.53 -2.42 -2.78
N ALA A 317 19.65 -2.97 -3.27
CA ALA A 317 20.93 -2.25 -3.29
C ALA A 317 20.88 -1.01 -4.20
N GLU A 318 20.29 -1.14 -5.39
CA GLU A 318 20.07 -0.01 -6.30
C GLU A 318 19.16 1.05 -5.68
N GLY A 319 18.06 0.63 -5.06
CA GLY A 319 17.15 1.54 -4.35
C GLY A 319 17.81 2.27 -3.19
N ALA A 320 18.62 1.56 -2.39
CA ALA A 320 19.39 2.16 -1.31
C ALA A 320 20.39 3.20 -1.84
N ALA A 321 21.04 2.93 -2.98
CA ALA A 321 21.91 3.89 -3.63
C ALA A 321 21.16 5.12 -4.18
N LYS A 322 19.95 4.92 -4.73
CA LYS A 322 19.09 6.01 -5.25
C LYS A 322 18.53 6.91 -4.15
N VAL A 323 18.14 6.33 -3.00
CA VAL A 323 17.53 7.10 -1.90
C VAL A 323 18.57 7.86 -1.06
N ARG A 324 19.81 7.35 -0.97
CA ARG A 324 20.88 7.90 -0.11
C ARG A 324 21.12 9.40 -0.30
N PRO A 325 21.30 9.95 -1.52
CA PRO A 325 21.59 11.38 -1.67
C PRO A 325 20.46 12.28 -1.15
N VAL A 326 19.20 11.85 -1.32
CA VAL A 326 18.03 12.59 -0.84
C VAL A 326 17.99 12.60 0.68
N VAL A 327 18.26 11.45 1.31
CA VAL A 327 18.30 11.29 2.76
C VAL A 327 19.42 12.14 3.38
N GLU A 328 20.62 12.08 2.81
CA GLU A 328 21.77 12.85 3.27
C GLU A 328 21.52 14.36 3.18
N GLU A 329 20.90 14.82 2.07
CA GLU A 329 20.50 16.21 1.89
C GLU A 329 19.50 16.64 2.97
N THR A 330 18.46 15.85 3.21
CA THR A 330 17.44 16.13 4.23
C THR A 330 18.06 16.18 5.62
N MET A 331 18.85 15.17 6.00
CA MET A 331 19.45 15.12 7.33
C MET A 331 20.47 16.22 7.57
N LYS A 332 21.26 16.59 6.55
CA LYS A 332 22.16 17.75 6.65
C LYS A 332 21.38 19.04 6.93
N ALA A 333 20.24 19.23 6.28
CA ALA A 333 19.38 20.39 6.52
C ALA A 333 18.74 20.36 7.92
N VAL A 334 18.25 19.20 8.36
CA VAL A 334 17.68 19.00 9.71
C VAL A 334 18.72 19.30 10.79
N ARG A 335 19.89 18.65 10.74
CA ARG A 335 20.95 18.84 11.74
C ARG A 335 21.42 20.30 11.79
N ARG A 336 21.54 20.97 10.65
CA ARG A 336 21.87 22.40 10.60
C ARG A 336 20.80 23.27 11.26
N ALA A 337 19.53 23.03 10.95
CA ALA A 337 18.41 23.80 11.52
C ALA A 337 18.27 23.61 13.04
N MET A 338 18.69 22.45 13.54
CA MET A 338 18.73 22.13 14.97
C MET A 338 20.06 22.49 15.66
N ASN A 339 21.02 23.08 14.93
CA ASN A 339 22.37 23.41 15.43
C ASN A 339 23.16 22.20 15.97
N LEU A 340 23.05 21.04 15.31
CA LEU A 340 23.75 19.80 15.64
C LEU A 340 24.96 19.51 14.72
N ALA A 341 25.19 20.35 13.71
CA ALA A 341 26.17 20.13 12.63
C ALA A 341 27.28 21.18 12.63
#